data_AF-F3M7X2-F1
#
_entry.id   AF-F3M7X2-F1
#
_cell.length_a   1.000
_cell.length_b   1.000
_cell.length_c   1.000
_cell.angle_alpha   90.00
_cell.angle_beta   90.00
_cell.angle_gamma   90.00
#
_symmetry.space_group_name_H-M   'P 1'
#
loop_
_entity.id
_entity.type
_entity.pdbx_description
1 polymer ?
#
loop_
_entity_poly.entity_id
_entity_poly.type
_entity_poly.pdbx_seq_one_letter_code
_entity_poly.pdbx_strand_id
1 'polypeptide(L)'
;MIYPDGNYRVEPFGDRSFLAYDEKGEMVIPGMRFTDGSGQVYRSDPDEPRYFPTELAKAADERFHDPNGSIGFFLLALGIGIMNWSFFRYEPFQRFMFHISPSNWMYDNPEPSDFYFFMCKAGGIFGMGFSLWIFFAHAL
;
A
#
# COMPACT_ATOMS: atom_id res chain seq x y z
N MET A 1 27.89 11.09 11.39
CA MET A 1 26.79 11.12 12.38
C MET A 1 27.36 10.69 13.71
N ILE A 2 27.06 11.41 14.79
CA ILE A 2 27.56 11.08 16.14
C ILE A 2 26.56 10.11 16.76
N TYR A 3 26.97 8.87 17.02
CA TYR A 3 26.19 7.87 17.76
C TYR A 3 26.64 7.83 19.22
N PRO A 4 25.79 7.36 20.14
CA PRO A 4 26.19 7.11 21.53
C PRO A 4 27.41 6.17 21.64
N ASP A 5 27.56 5.25 20.69
CA ASP A 5 28.59 4.20 20.68
C ASP A 5 29.81 4.54 19.79
N GLY A 6 29.82 5.69 19.11
CA GLY A 6 30.94 6.11 18.24
C GLY A 6 30.56 7.06 17.10
N ASN A 7 31.55 7.56 16.33
CA ASN A 7 31.27 8.32 15.12
C ASN A 7 31.25 7.41 13.90
N TYR A 8 30.16 7.49 13.12
CA TYR A 8 30.04 6.78 11.86
C TYR A 8 29.96 7.75 10.68
N ARG A 9 30.68 7.46 9.61
CA ARG A 9 30.54 8.16 8.33
C ARG A 9 29.54 7.39 7.49
N VAL A 10 28.46 8.06 7.08
CA VAL A 10 27.42 7.45 6.25
C VAL A 10 27.49 8.13 4.89
N GLU A 11 27.63 7.33 3.83
CA GLU A 11 27.69 7.80 2.46
C GLU A 11 26.55 7.22 1.63
N PRO A 12 25.92 8.01 0.74
CA PRO A 12 24.90 7.49 -0.15
C PRO A 12 25.52 6.48 -1.12
N PHE A 13 24.85 5.34 -1.28
CA PHE A 13 25.24 4.28 -2.20
C PHE A 13 24.05 3.95 -3.11
N GLY A 14 24.15 4.36 -4.37
CA GLY A 14 23.04 4.31 -5.31
C GLY A 14 21.89 5.24 -4.93
N ASP A 15 20.71 4.97 -5.50
CA ASP A 15 19.57 5.88 -5.39
C ASP A 15 18.74 5.69 -4.11
N ARG A 16 18.93 4.58 -3.37
CA ARG A 16 18.02 4.20 -2.26
C ARG A 16 18.72 3.61 -1.03
N SER A 17 20.04 3.55 -1.01
CA SER A 17 20.79 2.93 0.07
C SER A 17 21.93 3.81 0.57
N PHE A 18 22.41 3.49 1.76
CA PHE A 18 23.57 4.11 2.37
C PHE A 18 24.56 3.03 2.78
N LEU A 19 25.84 3.35 2.74
CA LEU A 19 26.91 2.58 3.36
C LEU A 19 27.38 3.32 4.62
N ALA A 20 27.63 2.56 5.68
CA ALA A 20 28.23 3.08 6.90
C ALA A 20 29.69 2.65 7.00
N TYR A 21 30.54 3.58 7.42
CA TYR A 21 31.96 3.37 7.70
C TYR A 21 32.25 3.76 9.15
N ASP A 22 33.13 3.00 9.79
CA ASP A 22 33.63 3.32 11.12
C ASP A 22 34.72 4.43 11.08
N GLU A 23 35.27 4.78 12.24
CA GLU A 23 36.34 5.79 12.34
C GLU A 23 37.65 5.39 11.65
N LYS A 24 37.86 4.09 11.38
CA LYS A 24 39.02 3.55 10.66
C LYS A 24 38.80 3.52 9.14
N GLY A 25 37.59 3.85 8.67
CA GLY A 25 37.21 3.80 7.27
C GLY A 25 36.83 2.39 6.79
N GLU A 26 36.61 1.45 7.71
CA GLU A 26 36.13 0.11 7.39
C GLU A 26 34.61 0.11 7.24
N MET A 27 34.12 -0.61 6.23
CA MET A 27 32.68 -0.72 5.96
C MET A 27 32.01 -1.57 7.05
N VAL A 28 31.01 -1.01 7.71
CA VAL A 28 30.22 -1.70 8.73
C VAL A 28 28.98 -2.28 8.05
N ILE A 29 28.82 -3.60 8.14
CA ILE A 29 27.67 -4.32 7.59
C ILE A 29 26.70 -4.61 8.75
N PRO A 30 25.40 -4.33 8.59
CA PRO A 30 24.43 -4.68 9.62
C PRO A 30 24.33 -6.20 9.80
N GLY A 31 24.23 -6.63 11.05
CA GLY A 31 23.96 -8.00 11.44
C GLY A 31 22.57 -8.47 11.01
N MET A 32 22.36 -9.78 11.06
CA MET A 32 21.07 -10.35 10.68
C MET A 32 20.03 -10.09 11.78
N ARG A 33 18.88 -9.57 11.37
CA ARG A 33 17.71 -9.43 12.24
C ARG A 33 16.76 -10.59 11.97
N PHE A 34 16.31 -11.24 13.03
CA PHE A 34 15.37 -12.35 12.95
C PHE A 34 14.11 -12.02 13.74
N THR A 35 12.95 -12.34 13.19
CA THR A 35 11.68 -12.16 13.86
C THR A 35 11.21 -13.50 14.39
N ASP A 36 10.86 -13.58 15.67
CA ASP A 36 10.23 -14.79 16.22
C ASP A 36 8.74 -14.90 15.83
N GLY A 37 8.10 -16.01 16.19
CA GLY A 37 6.66 -16.22 15.96
C GLY A 37 5.73 -15.27 16.73
N SER A 38 6.25 -14.46 17.64
CA SER A 38 5.51 -13.41 18.37
C SER A 38 5.68 -12.02 17.74
N GLY A 39 6.51 -11.90 16.71
CA GLY A 39 6.81 -10.61 16.05
C GLY A 39 7.94 -9.83 16.73
N GLN A 40 8.59 -10.37 17.77
CA GLN A 40 9.76 -9.72 18.35
C GLN A 40 10.96 -9.85 17.41
N VAL A 41 11.61 -8.72 17.15
CA VAL A 41 12.83 -8.66 16.33
C VAL A 41 14.05 -8.82 17.24
N TYR A 42 14.76 -9.93 17.06
CA TYR A 42 16.03 -10.24 17.72
C TYR A 42 17.19 -9.86 16.81
N ARG A 43 18.26 -9.38 17.42
CA ARG A 43 19.54 -9.09 16.73
C ARG A 43 20.45 -10.29 16.90
N SER A 44 21.19 -10.61 15.83
CA SER A 44 22.22 -11.65 15.88
C SER A 44 23.38 -11.27 16.81
N ASP A 45 23.66 -9.98 16.95
CA ASP A 45 24.75 -9.46 17.78
C ASP A 45 24.17 -8.51 18.86
N PRO A 46 24.36 -8.80 20.16
CA PRO A 46 23.93 -7.94 21.26
C PRO A 46 24.61 -6.57 21.28
N ASP A 47 25.85 -6.49 20.77
CA ASP A 47 26.66 -5.28 20.76
C ASP A 47 26.33 -4.37 19.56
N GLU A 48 25.45 -4.84 18.66
CA GLU A 48 25.02 -4.06 17.51
C GLU A 48 24.01 -2.96 17.93
N PRO A 49 24.22 -1.70 17.50
CA PRO A 49 23.37 -0.59 17.87
C PRO A 49 21.91 -0.81 17.46
N ARG A 50 20.98 -0.28 18.28
CA ARG A 50 19.54 -0.52 18.11
C ARG A 50 18.98 -0.08 16.78
N TYR A 51 19.48 1.04 16.29
CA TYR A 51 19.25 1.52 14.95
C TYR A 51 20.60 1.50 14.28
N PHE A 52 20.65 1.08 13.02
CA PHE A 52 21.90 1.14 12.28
C PHE A 52 22.12 2.58 11.77
N PRO A 53 23.36 3.07 11.65
CA PRO A 53 23.62 4.44 11.19
C PRO A 53 22.98 4.75 9.83
N THR A 54 22.90 3.77 8.93
CA THR A 54 22.24 3.91 7.62
C THR A 54 20.73 4.07 7.73
N GLU A 55 20.08 3.45 8.72
CA GLU A 55 18.63 3.57 8.96
C GLU A 55 18.29 4.96 9.48
N LEU A 56 19.10 5.51 10.39
CA LEU A 56 18.90 6.88 10.85
C LEU A 56 19.18 7.89 9.75
N ALA A 57 20.19 7.67 8.90
CA ALA A 57 20.45 8.51 7.75
C ALA A 57 19.29 8.47 6.74
N LYS A 58 18.75 7.27 6.45
CA LYS A 58 17.54 7.10 5.62
C LYS A 58 16.33 7.82 6.23
N ALA A 59 16.16 7.77 7.55
CA ALA A 59 15.07 8.46 8.23
C ALA A 59 15.26 9.99 8.30
N ALA A 60 16.49 10.49 8.35
CA ALA A 60 16.79 11.91 8.44
C ALA A 60 16.74 12.65 7.09
N ASP A 61 16.97 11.94 5.97
CA ASP A 61 16.92 12.51 4.63
C ASP A 61 15.61 12.13 3.90
N GLU A 62 14.75 13.11 3.71
CA GLU A 62 13.45 12.97 3.02
C GLU A 62 13.59 12.37 1.61
N ARG A 63 14.73 12.53 0.94
CA ARG A 63 14.96 11.97 -0.41
C ARG A 63 14.96 10.45 -0.43
N PHE A 64 15.26 9.83 0.70
CA PHE A 64 15.35 8.38 0.84
C PHE A 64 14.15 7.80 1.60
N HIS A 65 13.15 8.62 1.94
CA HIS A 65 11.87 8.10 2.45
C HIS A 65 11.19 7.29 1.35
N ASP A 66 10.70 6.11 1.70
CA ASP A 66 9.90 5.33 0.76
C ASP A 66 8.64 6.16 0.41
N PRO A 67 8.26 6.24 -0.88
CA PRO A 67 7.11 7.05 -1.27
C PRO A 67 5.87 6.52 -0.56
N ASN A 68 5.23 7.37 0.24
CA ASN A 68 3.99 7.02 0.91
C ASN A 68 2.93 6.65 -0.12
N GLY A 69 2.13 5.63 0.19
CA GLY A 69 0.92 5.32 -0.54
C GLY A 69 -0.01 6.55 -0.66
N SER A 70 -0.73 6.65 -1.77
CA SER A 70 -1.57 7.82 -2.03
C SER A 70 -2.91 7.71 -1.32
N ILE A 71 -3.23 8.68 -0.47
CA ILE A 71 -4.56 8.80 0.14
C ILE A 71 -5.68 8.95 -0.90
N GLY A 72 -5.37 9.52 -2.07
CA GLY A 72 -6.31 9.61 -3.18
C GLY A 72 -6.67 8.23 -3.73
N PHE A 73 -5.67 7.37 -3.94
CA PHE A 73 -5.92 5.98 -4.40
C PHE A 73 -6.59 5.14 -3.33
N PHE A 74 -6.32 5.40 -2.04
CA PHE A 74 -7.05 4.78 -0.92
C PHE A 74 -8.56 5.10 -0.98
N LEU A 75 -8.91 6.38 -1.06
CA LEU A 75 -10.32 6.80 -1.11
C LEU A 75 -11.02 6.30 -2.38
N LEU A 76 -10.32 6.31 -3.52
CA LEU A 76 -10.82 5.76 -4.77
C LEU A 76 -11.10 4.26 -4.64
N ALA A 77 -10.14 3.48 -4.12
CA ALA A 77 -10.31 2.05 -3.92
C ALA A 77 -11.48 1.74 -2.99
N LEU A 78 -11.62 2.48 -1.89
CA LEU A 78 -12.73 2.34 -0.95
C LEU A 78 -14.08 2.64 -1.62
N GLY A 79 -14.18 3.74 -2.35
CA GLY A 79 -15.40 4.13 -3.07
C GLY A 79 -15.82 3.09 -4.11
N ILE A 80 -14.87 2.62 -4.93
CA ILE A 80 -15.11 1.56 -5.91
C ILE A 80 -15.54 0.27 -5.20
N GLY A 81 -14.89 -0.11 -4.11
CA GLY A 81 -15.23 -1.31 -3.34
C GLY A 81 -16.67 -1.27 -2.81
N ILE A 82 -17.08 -0.17 -2.16
CA ILE A 82 -18.44 0.01 -1.61
C ILE A 82 -19.48 0.00 -2.73
N MET A 83 -19.21 0.69 -3.84
CA MET A 83 -20.11 0.74 -4.99
C MET A 83 -20.32 -0.66 -5.58
N ASN A 84 -19.23 -1.41 -5.80
CA ASN A 84 -19.30 -2.75 -6.38
C ASN A 84 -19.90 -3.80 -5.44
N TRP A 85 -19.67 -3.67 -4.13
CA TRP A 85 -20.40 -4.45 -3.12
C TRP A 85 -21.90 -4.21 -3.20
N SER A 86 -22.30 -2.95 -3.41
CA SER A 86 -23.71 -2.59 -3.53
C SER A 86 -24.34 -3.16 -4.80
N PHE A 87 -23.62 -3.13 -5.92
CA PHE A 87 -24.00 -3.81 -7.16
C PHE A 87 -24.09 -5.32 -7.02
N PHE A 88 -23.28 -5.95 -6.18
CA PHE A 88 -23.35 -7.39 -5.96
C PHE A 88 -24.54 -7.80 -5.08
N ARG A 89 -24.81 -7.04 -4.00
CA ARG A 89 -25.69 -7.48 -2.91
C ARG A 89 -27.10 -6.91 -2.94
N TYR A 90 -27.30 -5.68 -3.44
CA TYR A 90 -28.54 -4.93 -3.26
C TYR A 90 -29.28 -4.74 -4.58
N GLU A 91 -30.38 -5.49 -4.76
CA GLU A 91 -31.26 -5.36 -5.93
C GLU A 91 -31.92 -3.97 -6.08
N PRO A 92 -32.36 -3.28 -5.00
CA PRO A 92 -32.86 -1.91 -5.14
C PRO A 92 -31.83 -0.95 -5.72
N PHE A 93 -30.54 -1.14 -5.37
CA PHE A 93 -29.45 -0.35 -5.91
C PHE A 93 -29.20 -0.65 -7.39
N GLN A 94 -29.26 -1.93 -7.78
CA GLN A 94 -29.17 -2.35 -9.19
C GLN A 94 -30.31 -1.72 -10.01
N ARG A 95 -31.55 -1.76 -9.52
CA ARG A 95 -32.71 -1.12 -10.19
C ARG A 95 -32.55 0.39 -10.28
N PHE A 96 -32.10 1.04 -9.21
CA PHE A 96 -31.82 2.48 -9.23
C PHE A 96 -30.78 2.84 -10.28
N MET A 97 -29.64 2.12 -10.30
CA MET A 97 -28.56 2.31 -11.27
C MET A 97 -29.02 2.04 -12.71
N PHE A 98 -29.96 1.10 -12.90
CA PHE A 98 -30.60 0.86 -14.19
C PHE A 98 -31.40 2.09 -14.65
N HIS A 99 -32.29 2.64 -13.83
CA HIS A 99 -33.15 3.75 -14.24
C HIS A 99 -32.40 5.07 -14.47
N ILE A 100 -31.28 5.31 -13.79
CA ILE A 100 -30.43 6.48 -14.04
C ILE A 100 -29.54 6.34 -15.28
N SER A 101 -29.44 5.12 -15.86
CA SER A 101 -28.66 4.91 -17.08
C SER A 101 -29.22 5.75 -18.22
N PRO A 102 -28.41 6.56 -18.92
CA PRO A 102 -28.87 7.41 -20.02
C PRO A 102 -29.59 6.63 -21.14
N SER A 103 -29.20 5.36 -21.36
CA SER A 103 -29.85 4.47 -22.32
C SER A 103 -31.33 4.25 -22.03
N ASN A 104 -31.70 4.30 -20.76
CA ASN A 104 -33.03 3.97 -20.27
C ASN A 104 -33.93 5.20 -20.23
N TRP A 105 -33.39 6.40 -20.46
CA TRP A 105 -34.19 7.63 -20.57
C TRP A 105 -34.86 7.77 -21.94
N MET A 106 -34.41 7.00 -22.94
CA MET A 106 -34.95 7.01 -24.29
C MET A 106 -36.18 6.09 -24.47
N TYR A 107 -36.48 5.24 -23.48
CA TYR A 107 -37.52 4.22 -23.55
C TYR A 107 -38.59 4.49 -22.49
N ASP A 108 -39.87 4.28 -22.85
CA ASP A 108 -40.98 4.34 -21.89
C ASP A 108 -41.02 3.07 -21.04
N ASN A 109 -40.95 3.24 -19.72
CA ASN A 109 -40.99 2.17 -18.71
C ASN A 109 -40.02 0.99 -18.97
N PRO A 110 -38.71 1.24 -19.01
CA PRO A 110 -37.73 0.17 -19.19
C PRO A 110 -37.69 -0.71 -17.93
N GLU A 111 -37.80 -2.03 -18.12
CA GLU A 111 -37.67 -3.02 -17.05
C GLU A 111 -36.30 -3.71 -17.10
N PRO A 112 -35.59 -3.84 -15.97
CA PRO A 112 -34.32 -4.55 -15.93
C PRO A 112 -34.53 -6.05 -16.17
N SER A 113 -33.75 -6.61 -17.09
CA SER A 113 -33.78 -8.04 -17.40
C SER A 113 -33.02 -8.87 -16.37
N ASP A 114 -33.32 -10.17 -16.29
CA ASP A 114 -32.56 -11.12 -15.44
C ASP A 114 -31.07 -11.13 -15.80
N PHE A 115 -30.75 -10.92 -17.09
CA PHE A 115 -29.37 -10.79 -17.55
C PHE A 115 -28.68 -9.55 -16.98
N TYR A 116 -29.38 -8.42 -16.84
CA TYR A 116 -28.84 -7.21 -16.21
C TYR A 116 -28.46 -7.47 -14.75
N PHE A 117 -29.34 -8.14 -13.99
CA PHE A 117 -29.06 -8.50 -12.59
C PHE A 117 -27.89 -9.48 -12.45
N PHE A 118 -27.78 -10.45 -13.37
CA PHE A 118 -26.62 -11.33 -13.43
C PHE A 118 -25.32 -10.55 -13.70
N MET A 119 -25.34 -9.64 -14.68
CA MET A 119 -24.19 -8.80 -15.03
C MET A 119 -23.79 -7.85 -13.89
N CYS A 120 -24.74 -7.31 -13.12
CA CYS A 120 -24.45 -6.52 -11.93
C CYS A 120 -23.68 -7.32 -10.87
N LYS A 121 -24.06 -8.60 -10.65
CA LYS A 121 -23.38 -9.47 -9.70
C LYS A 121 -21.99 -9.86 -10.18
N ALA A 122 -21.86 -10.28 -11.44
CA ALA A 122 -20.57 -10.61 -12.03
C ALA A 122 -19.63 -9.39 -12.01
N GLY A 123 -20.12 -8.25 -12.51
CA GLY A 123 -19.40 -6.98 -12.53
C GLY A 123 -19.01 -6.51 -11.12
N GLY A 124 -19.89 -6.66 -10.13
CA GLY A 124 -19.59 -6.36 -8.73
C GLY A 124 -18.42 -7.17 -8.18
N ILE A 125 -18.35 -8.48 -8.48
CA ILE A 125 -17.21 -9.32 -8.07
C ILE A 125 -15.91 -8.84 -8.72
N PHE A 126 -15.92 -8.63 -10.04
CA PHE A 126 -14.74 -8.15 -10.75
C PHE A 126 -14.31 -6.77 -10.27
N GLY A 127 -15.25 -5.87 -10.02
CA GLY A 127 -14.98 -4.51 -9.54
C GLY A 127 -14.46 -4.47 -8.10
N MET A 128 -14.90 -5.38 -7.24
CA MET A 128 -14.29 -5.57 -5.91
C MET A 128 -12.84 -6.05 -6.03
N GLY A 129 -12.55 -7.00 -6.92
CA GLY A 129 -11.17 -7.43 -7.20
C GLY A 129 -10.28 -6.29 -7.72
N PHE A 130 -10.82 -5.48 -8.62
CA PHE A 130 -10.13 -4.30 -9.14
C PHE A 130 -9.85 -3.23 -8.07
N SER A 131 -10.80 -3.01 -7.16
CA SER A 131 -10.62 -2.12 -6.00
C SER A 131 -9.46 -2.59 -5.11
N LEU A 132 -9.38 -3.89 -4.81
CA LEU A 132 -8.26 -4.45 -4.04
C LEU A 132 -6.93 -4.29 -4.76
N TRP A 133 -6.91 -4.48 -6.09
CA TRP A 133 -5.71 -4.25 -6.88
C TRP A 133 -5.22 -2.80 -6.80
N ILE A 134 -6.10 -1.81 -6.97
CA ILE A 134 -5.75 -0.39 -6.80
C ILE A 134 -5.20 -0.13 -5.39
N PHE A 135 -5.85 -0.69 -4.38
CA PHE A 135 -5.44 -0.52 -2.99
C PHE A 135 -3.99 -0.98 -2.77
N PHE A 136 -3.67 -2.22 -3.16
CA PHE A 136 -2.34 -2.77 -2.94
C PHE A 136 -1.26 -2.24 -3.88
N ALA A 137 -1.62 -1.82 -5.10
CA ALA A 137 -0.65 -1.35 -6.08
C ALA A 137 -0.31 0.14 -5.96
N HIS A 138 -1.21 0.95 -5.40
CA HIS A 138 -1.11 2.41 -5.46
C HIS A 138 -1.43 3.14 -4.15
N ALA A 139 -2.16 2.51 -3.23
CA ALA A 139 -2.54 3.14 -1.97
C ALA A 139 -1.63 2.75 -0.80
N LEU A 140 -0.82 1.71 -0.96
CA LEU A 140 0.10 1.15 0.04
C LEU A 140 1.54 1.29 -0.47
#